data_AF-A0AAE1EAX1-F1
#
_entry.id   AF-A0AAE1EAX1-F1
#
_cell.length_a   1.000
_cell.length_b   1.000
_cell.length_c   1.000
_cell.angle_alpha   90.00
_cell.angle_beta   90.00
_cell.angle_gamma   90.00
#
_symmetry.space_group_name_H-M   'P 1'
#
loop_
_entity.id
_entity.type
_entity.pdbx_description
1 polymer ?
#
loop_
_entity_poly.entity_id
_entity_poly.type
_entity_poly.pdbx_seq_one_letter_code
_entity_poly.pdbx_strand_id
1 'polypeptide(L)'
;MRKRPNIYTFDDFVDVCDGSAKKIKPVTLGVHDFYEFEDGHRARTSKTVTLPLLNKVKVVKFQSGSRSMWFKNNFNGQFEEVDFLKPKFKIDVGVPVKSRPRGISTAKRQNILNLLQAAPLAKRKFWMEVTINDETNDLVDNFN
;
A
#
# COMPACT_ATOMS: atom_id res chain seq x y z
N MET A 1 -33.74 2.34 -23.84
CA MET A 1 -32.49 1.73 -23.33
C MET A 1 -31.54 2.87 -22.95
N ARG A 2 -31.14 3.02 -21.67
CA ARG A 2 -30.13 4.05 -21.32
C ARG A 2 -28.80 3.64 -21.95
N LYS A 3 -28.18 4.53 -22.74
CA LYS A 3 -26.83 4.27 -23.28
C LYS A 3 -25.88 4.10 -22.09
N ARG A 4 -25.09 3.02 -22.10
CA ARG A 4 -24.03 2.84 -21.11
C ARG A 4 -22.92 3.84 -21.43
N PRO A 5 -22.47 4.64 -20.45
CA PRO A 5 -21.33 5.52 -20.66
C PRO A 5 -20.09 4.66 -20.93
N ASN A 6 -19.26 5.10 -21.88
CA ASN A 6 -17.96 4.49 -22.08
C ASN A 6 -16.97 5.13 -21.12
N ILE A 7 -16.42 4.34 -20.20
CA ILE A 7 -15.44 4.79 -19.22
C ILE A 7 -14.06 4.46 -19.77
N TYR A 8 -13.27 5.48 -20.09
CA TYR A 8 -11.92 5.33 -20.63
C TYR A 8 -10.85 5.85 -19.68
N THR A 9 -11.17 6.87 -18.89
CA THR A 9 -10.28 7.50 -17.92
C THR A 9 -10.81 7.31 -16.49
N PHE A 10 -9.95 7.60 -15.51
CA PHE A 10 -10.38 7.65 -14.12
C PHE A 10 -11.39 8.78 -13.89
N ASP A 11 -11.24 9.92 -14.55
CA ASP A 11 -12.17 11.05 -14.46
C ASP A 11 -13.57 10.66 -14.99
N ASP A 12 -13.63 9.92 -16.12
CA ASP A 12 -14.90 9.40 -16.63
C ASP A 12 -15.60 8.52 -15.59
N PHE A 13 -14.83 7.75 -14.82
CA PHE A 13 -15.37 6.90 -13.75
C PHE A 13 -15.88 7.74 -12.58
N VAL A 14 -15.12 8.76 -12.17
CA VAL A 14 -15.51 9.70 -11.11
C VAL A 14 -16.81 10.43 -11.47
N ASP A 15 -16.93 10.91 -12.71
CA ASP A 15 -18.14 11.58 -13.21
C ASP A 15 -19.37 10.66 -13.19
N VAL A 16 -19.19 9.39 -13.58
CA VAL A 16 -20.26 8.39 -13.49
C VAL A 16 -20.66 8.13 -12.03
N CYS A 17 -19.69 8.08 -11.11
CA CYS A 17 -19.96 7.92 -9.68
C CYS A 17 -20.70 9.13 -9.10
N ASP A 18 -20.29 10.36 -9.43
CA ASP A 18 -20.95 11.59 -8.94
C ASP A 18 -22.39 11.72 -9.46
N GLY A 19 -22.62 11.31 -10.71
CA GLY A 19 -23.95 11.28 -11.32
C GLY A 19 -24.86 10.14 -10.83
N SER A 20 -24.34 9.17 -10.06
CA SER A 20 -25.08 7.95 -9.71
C SER A 20 -26.17 8.18 -8.65
N ALA A 21 -25.90 9.03 -7.65
CA ALA A 21 -26.86 9.36 -6.59
C ALA A 21 -26.58 10.73 -5.97
N LYS A 22 -27.63 11.52 -5.74
CA LYS A 22 -27.54 12.89 -5.19
C LYS A 22 -26.82 13.00 -3.83
N LYS A 23 -26.76 11.90 -3.06
CA LYS A 23 -26.16 11.84 -1.72
C LYS A 23 -24.80 11.14 -1.68
N ILE A 24 -24.30 10.66 -2.82
CA ILE A 24 -23.00 9.99 -2.90
C ILE A 24 -22.06 10.97 -3.59
N LYS A 25 -20.97 11.31 -2.91
CA LYS A 25 -19.88 12.12 -3.48
C LYS A 25 -18.63 11.27 -3.52
N PRO A 26 -18.07 10.97 -4.71
CA PRO A 26 -16.80 10.27 -4.80
C PRO A 26 -15.70 11.15 -4.21
N VAL A 27 -14.79 10.53 -3.46
CA VAL A 27 -13.56 11.17 -2.97
C VAL A 27 -12.42 10.59 -3.76
N THR A 28 -11.73 11.43 -4.53
CA THR A 28 -10.54 11.03 -5.28
C THR A 28 -9.32 11.08 -4.37
N LEU A 29 -8.52 10.01 -4.40
CA LEU A 29 -7.28 9.93 -3.63
C LEU A 29 -6.09 10.20 -4.55
N GLY A 30 -5.33 11.22 -4.22
CA GLY A 30 -4.05 11.55 -4.83
C GLY A 30 -2.89 10.87 -4.13
N VAL A 31 -1.69 11.00 -4.68
CA VAL A 31 -0.45 10.42 -4.11
C VAL A 31 -0.23 10.86 -2.68
N HIS A 32 -0.51 12.13 -2.37
CA HIS A 32 -0.30 12.72 -1.05
C HIS A 32 -1.29 12.24 0.02
N ASP A 33 -2.34 11.52 -0.36
CA ASP A 33 -3.27 10.88 0.58
C ASP A 33 -2.72 9.54 1.12
N PHE A 34 -1.59 9.09 0.58
CA PHE A 34 -0.95 7.83 0.96
C PHE A 34 0.33 8.08 1.76
N TYR A 35 0.60 7.15 2.67
CA TYR A 35 1.81 7.15 3.48
C TYR A 35 2.79 6.08 2.99
N GLU A 36 4.08 6.37 3.12
CA GLU A 36 5.18 5.49 2.72
C GLU A 36 5.97 5.06 3.95
N PHE A 37 5.42 4.08 4.68
CA PHE A 37 6.09 3.52 5.84
C PHE A 37 7.21 2.57 5.41
N GLU A 38 8.40 2.78 5.95
CA GLU A 38 9.48 1.80 5.85
C GLU A 38 9.13 0.56 6.66
N ASP A 39 9.42 -0.61 6.11
CA ASP A 39 9.24 -1.85 6.84
C ASP A 39 10.29 -2.02 7.96
N GLY A 40 9.86 -1.79 9.19
CA GLY A 40 10.69 -1.88 10.38
C GLY A 40 10.68 -3.22 11.10
N HIS A 41 9.86 -4.20 10.69
CA HIS A 41 9.69 -5.42 11.48
C HIS A 41 10.97 -6.27 11.48
N ARG A 42 11.27 -6.86 12.63
CA ARG A 42 12.39 -7.80 12.76
C ARG A 42 12.00 -9.16 12.18
N ALA A 43 12.88 -9.74 11.38
CA ALA A 43 12.71 -11.13 10.94
C ALA A 43 12.78 -12.10 12.14
N ARG A 44 11.92 -13.13 12.14
CA ARG A 44 11.87 -14.17 13.19
C ARG A 44 13.15 -15.03 13.26
N THR A 45 14.02 -14.94 12.26
CA THR A 45 15.28 -15.71 12.16
C THR A 45 16.36 -15.27 13.16
N SER A 46 16.17 -14.16 13.88
CA SER A 46 17.10 -13.72 14.91
C SER A 46 17.15 -14.72 16.06
N LYS A 47 18.31 -15.39 16.25
CA LYS A 47 18.56 -16.28 17.41
C LYS A 47 18.49 -15.54 18.75
N THR A 48 18.57 -14.21 18.73
CA THR A 48 18.71 -13.37 19.92
C THR A 48 17.36 -12.96 20.52
N VAL A 49 16.29 -12.92 19.72
CA VAL A 49 14.96 -12.46 20.17
C VAL A 49 13.87 -13.40 19.70
N THR A 50 13.16 -14.01 20.65
CA THR A 50 12.03 -14.89 20.38
C THR A 50 10.76 -14.05 20.21
N LEU A 51 10.30 -13.89 18.97
CA LEU A 51 9.01 -13.25 18.69
C LEU A 51 7.86 -14.23 19.01
N PRO A 52 6.75 -13.78 19.61
CA PRO A 52 5.62 -14.66 19.92
C PRO A 52 4.95 -15.16 18.64
N LEU A 53 4.43 -16.38 18.67
CA LEU A 53 3.61 -16.90 17.58
C LEU A 53 2.23 -16.25 17.62
N LEU A 54 1.75 -15.73 16.49
CA LEU A 54 0.51 -14.95 16.43
C LEU A 54 -0.70 -15.75 16.96
N ASN A 55 -0.74 -17.06 16.69
CA ASN A 55 -1.80 -17.95 17.16
C ASN A 55 -1.82 -18.17 18.69
N LYS A 56 -0.70 -17.90 19.37
CA LYS A 56 -0.58 -17.99 20.83
C LYS A 56 -0.94 -16.67 21.53
N VAL A 57 -0.80 -15.54 20.84
CA VAL A 57 -1.14 -14.21 21.38
C VAL A 57 -2.65 -14.08 21.53
N LYS A 58 -3.10 -13.62 22.70
CA LYS A 58 -4.51 -13.32 23.01
C LYS A 58 -4.76 -11.84 23.16
N VAL A 59 -3.79 -11.11 23.73
CA VAL A 59 -3.85 -9.66 23.91
C VAL A 59 -2.53 -9.08 23.46
N VAL A 60 -2.59 -7.98 22.71
CA VAL A 60 -1.42 -7.19 22.34
C VAL A 60 -1.65 -5.74 22.71
N LYS A 61 -0.60 -5.05 23.13
CA LYS A 61 -0.59 -3.63 23.43
C LYS A 61 0.62 -3.01 22.74
N PHE A 62 0.36 -1.91 22.05
CA PHE A 62 1.37 -1.04 21.47
C PHE A 62 1.26 0.32 22.15
N GLN A 63 2.41 0.99 22.30
CA GLN A 63 2.47 2.34 22.82
C GLN A 63 3.14 3.23 21.77
N SER A 64 2.53 4.36 21.46
CA SER A 64 3.13 5.35 20.55
C SER A 64 4.52 5.76 21.06
N GLY A 65 5.49 5.85 20.14
CA GLY A 65 6.89 6.13 20.46
C GLY A 65 7.68 4.95 21.04
N SER A 66 7.04 3.81 21.31
CA SER A 66 7.73 2.61 21.81
C SER A 66 8.15 1.67 20.70
N ARG A 67 9.34 1.08 20.85
CA ARG A 67 9.84 -0.03 20.01
C ARG A 67 9.31 -1.39 20.44
N SER A 68 8.73 -1.43 21.64
CA SER A 68 8.31 -2.66 22.28
C SER A 68 6.85 -2.95 21.98
N MET A 69 6.59 -4.23 21.77
CA MET A 69 5.25 -4.80 21.78
C MET A 69 5.07 -5.54 23.09
N TRP A 70 3.98 -5.28 23.79
CA TRP A 70 3.59 -6.04 24.96
C TRP A 70 2.49 -7.02 24.59
N PHE A 71 2.64 -8.29 24.95
CA PHE A 71 1.66 -9.32 24.59
C PHE A 71 1.36 -10.26 25.75
N LYS A 72 0.20 -10.92 25.70
CA LYS A 72 -0.18 -12.00 26.60
C LYS A 72 -0.64 -13.22 25.83
N ASN A 73 -0.27 -14.40 26.31
CA ASN A 73 -0.74 -15.68 25.77
C ASN A 73 -2.04 -16.18 26.46
N ASN A 74 -2.47 -15.51 27.53
CA ASN A 74 -3.72 -15.76 28.26
C ASN A 74 -4.35 -14.41 28.68
N PHE A 75 -5.68 -14.31 28.70
CA PHE A 75 -6.40 -13.11 29.12
C PHE A 75 -6.05 -12.66 30.55
N ASN A 76 -5.84 -13.62 31.45
CA ASN A 76 -5.50 -13.35 32.86
C ASN A 76 -3.98 -13.31 33.13
N GLY A 77 -3.15 -13.47 32.11
CA GLY A 77 -1.70 -13.51 32.24
C GLY A 77 -1.05 -12.15 32.47
N GLN A 78 0.27 -12.15 32.69
CA GLN A 78 1.10 -10.95 32.67
C GLN A 78 1.52 -10.59 31.25
N PHE A 79 1.83 -9.31 31.02
CA PHE A 79 2.40 -8.87 29.76
C PHE A 79 3.87 -9.26 29.67
N GLU A 80 4.23 -9.92 28.57
CA GLU A 80 5.61 -10.10 28.12
C GLU A 80 5.95 -8.97 27.15
N GLU A 81 7.21 -8.53 27.16
CA GLU A 81 7.70 -7.43 26.32
C GLU A 81 8.70 -7.94 25.29
N VAL A 82 8.60 -7.44 24.05
CA VAL A 82 9.58 -7.74 23.00
C VAL A 82 9.83 -6.54 22.07
N ASP A 83 11.10 -6.24 21.79
CA ASP A 83 11.46 -5.30 20.72
C ASP A 83 11.25 -6.01 19.36
N PHE A 84 10.16 -5.63 18.69
CA PHE A 84 9.74 -6.21 17.41
C PHE A 84 10.34 -5.49 16.20
N LEU A 85 11.13 -4.43 16.42
CA LEU A 85 11.72 -3.62 15.36
C LEU A 85 13.18 -4.00 15.09
N LYS A 86 13.67 -3.68 13.88
CA LYS A 86 15.08 -3.84 13.51
C LYS A 86 15.97 -2.99 14.44
N PRO A 87 17.19 -3.45 14.84
CA PRO A 87 18.06 -2.75 15.81
C PRO A 87 18.47 -1.30 15.50
N LYS A 88 18.18 -0.80 14.30
CA LYS A 88 18.45 0.59 13.87
C LYS A 88 17.23 1.31 13.30
N PHE A 89 16.05 0.68 13.38
CA PHE A 89 14.83 1.31 12.88
C PHE A 89 14.53 2.55 13.70
N LYS A 90 14.33 3.69 13.04
CA LYS A 90 13.97 4.93 13.73
C LYS A 90 12.46 5.01 13.81
N ILE A 91 11.92 5.14 15.02
CA ILE A 91 10.52 5.53 15.19
C ILE A 91 10.49 7.02 14.92
N ASP A 92 10.31 7.37 13.65
CA ASP A 92 10.15 8.76 13.26
C ASP A 92 8.81 9.30 13.79
N VAL A 93 8.78 10.56 14.18
CA VAL A 93 7.57 11.21 14.73
C VAL A 93 6.68 11.76 13.62
N GLY A 94 7.22 11.88 12.40
CA GLY A 94 6.48 12.31 11.21
C GLY A 94 5.78 11.16 10.50
N VAL A 95 4.58 11.42 9.96
CA VAL A 95 3.94 10.49 9.03
C VAL A 95 4.56 10.70 7.64
N PRO A 96 5.29 9.72 7.07
CA PRO A 96 5.95 9.90 5.79
C PRO A 96 4.90 9.97 4.68
N VAL A 97 4.58 11.17 4.22
CA VAL A 97 3.67 11.39 3.10
C VAL A 97 4.37 11.00 1.82
N LYS A 98 3.68 10.23 0.98
CA LYS A 98 4.23 9.84 -0.31
C LYS A 98 4.39 11.08 -1.20
N SER A 99 5.61 11.30 -1.67
CA SER A 99 5.98 12.49 -2.43
C SER A 99 5.76 12.33 -3.93
N ARG A 100 5.86 11.09 -4.45
CA ARG A 100 5.75 10.77 -5.87
C ARG A 100 4.95 9.50 -6.13
N PRO A 101 4.27 9.39 -7.28
CA PRO A 101 3.72 8.12 -7.73
C PRO A 101 4.83 7.07 -7.75
N ARG A 102 4.49 5.83 -7.42
CA ARG A 102 5.45 4.71 -7.49
C ARG A 102 6.01 4.58 -8.90
N GLY A 103 5.12 4.62 -9.89
CA GLY A 103 5.44 4.39 -11.29
C GLY A 103 5.59 2.90 -11.64
N ILE A 104 6.02 2.65 -12.87
CA ILE A 104 6.37 1.33 -13.39
C ILE A 104 7.69 1.41 -14.16
N SER A 105 8.37 0.28 -14.34
CA SER A 105 9.56 0.24 -15.19
C SER A 105 9.25 0.58 -16.64
N THR A 106 10.24 1.12 -17.34
CA THR A 106 10.20 1.47 -18.77
C THR A 106 9.81 0.24 -19.60
N ALA A 107 10.42 -0.90 -19.31
CA ALA A 107 10.13 -2.17 -20.00
C ALA A 107 8.67 -2.58 -19.81
N LYS A 108 8.13 -2.49 -18.59
CA LYS A 108 6.73 -2.82 -18.31
C LYS A 108 5.76 -1.88 -19.02
N ARG A 109 6.05 -0.58 -19.01
CA ARG A 109 5.24 0.41 -19.74
C ARG A 109 5.17 0.09 -21.23
N GLN A 110 6.32 -0.21 -21.85
CA GLN A 110 6.39 -0.52 -23.27
C GLN A 110 5.61 -1.79 -23.61
N ASN A 111 5.75 -2.85 -22.79
CA ASN A 111 4.99 -4.08 -22.97
C ASN A 111 3.48 -3.84 -22.92
N ILE A 112 3.00 -3.02 -21.98
CA ILE A 112 1.58 -2.69 -21.88
C ILE A 112 1.11 -1.88 -23.11
N LEU A 113 1.90 -0.90 -23.56
CA LEU A 113 1.56 -0.12 -24.76
C LEU A 113 1.51 -0.97 -26.03
N ASN A 114 2.40 -1.96 -26.15
CA ASN A 114 2.38 -2.92 -27.26
C ASN A 114 1.11 -3.78 -27.22
N LEU A 115 0.72 -4.29 -26.04
CA LEU A 115 -0.53 -5.05 -25.87
C LEU A 115 -1.77 -4.21 -26.20
N LEU A 116 -1.72 -2.91 -25.97
CA LEU A 116 -2.83 -1.99 -26.22
C LEU A 116 -2.78 -1.34 -27.61
N GLN A 117 -1.90 -1.76 -28.52
CA GLN A 117 -1.68 -1.08 -29.80
C GLN A 117 -2.97 -0.95 -30.64
N ALA A 118 -3.85 -1.96 -30.60
CA ALA A 118 -5.13 -1.96 -31.30
C ALA A 118 -6.24 -1.17 -30.55
N ALA A 119 -5.99 -0.71 -29.32
CA ALA A 119 -6.97 0.04 -28.55
C ALA A 119 -7.01 1.52 -28.97
N PRO A 120 -8.18 2.17 -28.87
CA PRO A 120 -8.31 3.62 -29.09
C PRO A 120 -7.30 4.42 -28.26
N LEU A 121 -6.84 5.56 -28.79
CA LEU A 121 -5.85 6.41 -28.12
C LEU A 121 -6.27 6.77 -26.69
N ALA A 122 -7.56 7.03 -26.46
CA ALA A 122 -8.12 7.30 -25.15
C ALA A 122 -7.79 6.21 -24.10
N LYS A 123 -7.80 4.93 -24.51
CA LYS A 123 -7.46 3.79 -23.62
C LYS A 123 -5.95 3.63 -23.40
N ARG A 124 -5.13 4.21 -24.27
CA ARG A 124 -3.67 4.16 -24.17
C ARG A 124 -3.10 5.36 -23.41
N LYS A 125 -3.80 6.50 -23.39
CA LYS A 125 -3.34 7.76 -22.82
C LYS A 125 -2.79 7.61 -21.40
N PHE A 126 -3.54 6.96 -20.51
CA PHE A 126 -3.09 6.66 -19.14
C PHE A 126 -1.71 5.98 -19.12
N TRP A 127 -1.50 4.95 -19.94
CA TRP A 127 -0.25 4.20 -19.99
C TRP A 127 0.90 4.95 -20.68
N MET A 128 0.61 5.96 -21.51
CA MET A 128 1.62 6.84 -22.08
C MET A 128 2.13 7.84 -21.04
N GLU A 129 1.22 8.34 -20.20
CA GLU A 129 1.47 9.39 -19.20
C GLU A 129 1.87 8.85 -17.83
N VAL A 130 1.77 7.53 -17.61
CA VAL A 130 2.14 6.90 -16.34
C VAL A 130 3.59 7.18 -15.99
N THR A 131 3.83 7.50 -14.72
CA THR A 131 5.17 7.75 -14.19
C THR A 131 6.07 6.53 -14.40
N ILE A 132 7.26 6.77 -14.95
CA ILE A 132 8.29 5.73 -15.06
C ILE A 132 9.17 5.78 -13.82
N ASN A 133 9.48 4.62 -13.27
CA ASN A 133 10.48 4.45 -12.22
C ASN A 133 11.11 3.06 -12.33
N ASP A 134 12.32 2.98 -12.90
CA ASP A 134 13.02 1.71 -13.11
C ASP A 134 13.55 1.09 -11.80
N GLU A 135 13.55 1.84 -10.69
CA GLU A 135 13.87 1.32 -9.35
C GLU A 135 12.68 0.61 -8.70
N THR A 136 11.50 0.62 -9.33
CA THR A 136 10.33 -0.08 -8.77
C THR A 136 10.39 -1.57 -9.00
N ASN A 137 10.44 -2.33 -7.91
CA ASN A 137 10.13 -3.76 -7.93
C ASN A 137 8.65 -3.94 -8.23
N ASP A 138 8.26 -4.98 -8.99
CA ASP A 138 6.85 -5.29 -9.22
C ASP A 138 6.19 -5.86 -7.94
N LEU A 139 4.87 -5.71 -7.77
CA LEU A 139 4.20 -6.27 -6.58
C LEU A 139 4.07 -7.78 -6.61
N VAL A 140 4.21 -8.38 -7.79
CA VAL A 140 3.95 -9.81 -8.00
C VAL A 140 5.15 -10.67 -7.58
N ASP A 141 6.36 -10.10 -7.61
CA ASP A 141 7.60 -10.84 -7.32
C ASP A 141 7.84 -11.08 -5.82
N ASN A 142 7.02 -10.49 -4.94
CA ASN A 142 7.14 -10.57 -3.48
C ASN A 142 6.24 -11.64 -2.83
N PHE A 143 5.63 -12.55 -3.60
CA PHE A 143 4.79 -13.66 -3.11
C PHE A 143 5.47 -15.03 -3.16
N ASN A 144 6.78 -15.08 -2.92
CA ASN A 144 7.53 -16.33 -2.73
C ASN A 144 7.92 -16.53 -1.26
#